data_AF-A0A2V0MZQ8-F1
#
_entry.id   AF-A0A2V0MZQ8-F1
#
_cell.length_a   1.000
_cell.length_b   1.000
_cell.length_c   1.000
_cell.angle_alpha   90.00
_cell.angle_beta   90.00
_cell.angle_gamma   90.00
#
_symmetry.space_group_name_H-M   'P 1'
#
loop_
_entity.id
_entity.type
_entity.pdbx_description
1 polymer ?
#
loop_
_entity_poly.entity_id
_entity_poly.type
_entity_poly.pdbx_seq_one_letter_code
_entity_poly.pdbx_strand_id
1 'polypeptide(L)'
;MLDAPEQHDSPAEQPVSRLARVGWLRTLHATATRRALLLTALGGLLIAGIVVALPISGDGGRLAGYIDPVPSTGAKGNDAFNHAGRGDCLMWPERTPEAATIVDCKDEHRFEVAESIDMRTFPGSEYGPDAAPPSAARIEQISQEQCESAVHRYLGTKFDPSSKFTISMLWSGDKAWRQHGERRMLCGLQLPGAGNQQQAFKGKVADLDQSRVWPDGTCLGIDPSTNQPTDVPVDCVVPHAMEVTGTVNLMAKFPEGLPPDPEQDAFIKESCTRLTDAYLAPVQLRSTTLTLIYNTLSLPSWSAGSREVACSIGATLGNGGWATLLNSAKGPLLINGQPPVPPPDIPEERLNLPPIPMPATSGGSAASSAGSSAGSSGGSSSTPQQRQGNEHLPQQPGPPAPQQQQPAAPAPQQPAAPPPPPEAPAPPPAAPPAPEAPPAPPPEAPAPPPPPPAG
;
A
#
# COMPACT_ATOMS: atom_id res chain seq x y z
N MET A 1 6.18 67.30 -12.03
CA MET A 1 5.86 65.87 -12.16
C MET A 1 6.57 65.19 -11.00
N LEU A 2 5.86 64.86 -9.90
CA LEU A 2 4.89 63.75 -9.76
C LEU A 2 5.62 62.41 -9.88
N ASP A 3 5.58 61.48 -8.92
CA ASP A 3 4.88 61.46 -7.61
C ASP A 3 5.57 60.48 -6.60
N ALA A 4 5.11 60.45 -5.34
CA ALA A 4 5.63 59.60 -4.23
C ALA A 4 4.58 58.52 -3.81
N PRO A 5 4.49 57.97 -2.56
CA PRO A 5 5.48 57.51 -1.53
C PRO A 5 5.37 55.95 -1.25
N GLU A 6 6.28 55.21 -0.60
CA GLU A 6 6.69 55.09 0.85
C GLU A 6 5.64 54.50 1.83
N GLN A 7 5.93 53.87 3.00
CA GLN A 7 7.07 53.14 3.61
C GLN A 7 6.55 52.31 4.83
N HIS A 8 7.39 51.46 5.44
CA HIS A 8 7.19 50.92 6.81
C HIS A 8 7.57 51.95 7.89
N ASP A 9 6.92 51.93 9.07
CA ASP A 9 7.66 51.89 10.35
C ASP A 9 6.77 51.52 11.59
N SER A 10 7.40 51.17 12.70
CA SER A 10 6.84 51.09 14.07
C SER A 10 7.64 52.04 14.99
N PRO A 11 7.12 52.62 16.11
CA PRO A 11 7.28 51.94 17.41
C PRO A 11 6.40 52.43 18.63
N ALA A 12 6.63 51.78 19.79
CA ALA A 12 6.68 52.34 21.16
C ALA A 12 5.40 52.81 21.92
N GLU A 13 5.60 53.17 23.19
CA GLU A 13 4.69 52.95 24.34
C GLU A 13 4.61 54.19 25.30
N GLN A 14 3.70 54.16 26.30
CA GLN A 14 3.70 54.94 27.58
C GLN A 14 2.85 56.26 27.68
N PRO A 15 2.47 56.78 28.89
CA PRO A 15 1.16 56.42 29.51
C PRO A 15 0.42 57.53 30.35
N VAL A 16 -0.65 57.14 31.09
CA VAL A 16 -1.26 57.75 32.31
C VAL A 16 -1.99 59.11 32.24
N SER A 17 -3.29 59.15 32.61
CA SER A 17 -3.82 59.97 33.75
C SER A 17 -5.36 60.15 33.87
N ARG A 18 -5.89 59.90 35.08
CA ARG A 18 -7.05 60.55 35.76
C ARG A 18 -8.46 60.42 35.14
N LEU A 19 -9.58 60.43 35.86
CA LEU A 19 -10.03 60.07 37.22
C LEU A 19 -11.53 60.46 37.32
N ALA A 20 -12.40 59.49 37.63
CA ALA A 20 -13.62 59.59 38.46
C ALA A 20 -14.78 60.62 38.21
N ARG A 21 -16.03 60.09 38.29
CA ARG A 21 -17.07 60.38 39.33
C ARG A 21 -18.50 60.76 38.83
N VAL A 22 -19.44 59.81 39.00
CA VAL A 22 -20.86 59.92 39.49
C VAL A 22 -21.80 61.04 39.01
N GLY A 23 -23.04 60.70 38.58
CA GLY A 23 -24.18 61.65 38.69
C GLY A 23 -25.54 61.37 38.00
N TRP A 24 -26.46 60.70 38.72
CA TRP A 24 -27.90 61.05 38.88
C TRP A 24 -29.05 60.69 37.86
N LEU A 25 -29.86 59.72 38.29
CA LEU A 25 -31.32 59.43 38.18
C LEU A 25 -32.32 60.33 37.41
N ARG A 26 -33.22 59.67 36.65
CA ARG A 26 -34.71 59.80 36.59
C ARG A 26 -35.30 58.44 36.11
N THR A 27 -36.24 57.69 36.73
CA THR A 27 -37.67 57.92 37.11
C THR A 27 -38.58 58.19 35.90
N LEU A 28 -39.64 57.42 35.56
CA LEU A 28 -40.40 56.27 36.14
C LEU A 28 -40.92 55.34 34.99
N HIS A 29 -41.43 54.10 35.18
CA HIS A 29 -42.77 53.71 35.67
C HIS A 29 -42.91 52.19 35.92
N ALA A 30 -43.78 51.80 36.85
CA ALA A 30 -44.19 50.40 37.07
C ALA A 30 -45.66 50.20 36.70
N THR A 31 -46.02 49.02 36.17
CA THR A 31 -47.41 48.50 36.21
C THR A 31 -47.52 46.98 36.10
N ALA A 32 -48.19 46.40 37.09
CA ALA A 32 -49.05 45.20 37.01
C ALA A 32 -48.45 43.84 36.59
N THR A 33 -47.77 43.21 37.54
CA THR A 33 -47.77 41.75 37.76
C THR A 33 -49.21 41.18 37.86
N ARG A 34 -49.80 40.65 36.78
CA ARG A 34 -51.04 39.84 36.88
C ARG A 34 -51.37 38.88 35.73
N ARG A 35 -50.38 38.16 35.17
CA ARG A 35 -50.61 37.12 34.13
C ARG A 35 -49.64 35.92 34.14
N ALA A 36 -48.90 35.70 35.24
CA ALA A 36 -47.86 34.66 35.35
C ALA A 36 -48.30 33.35 36.04
N LEU A 37 -49.59 33.22 36.41
CA LEU A 37 -50.16 32.03 37.03
C LEU A 37 -51.53 31.74 36.41
N LEU A 38 -51.53 30.97 35.30
CA LEU A 38 -52.68 30.23 34.75
C LEU A 38 -52.36 29.45 33.44
N LEU A 39 -51.12 29.49 32.92
CA LEU A 39 -50.68 28.72 31.74
C LEU A 39 -49.70 27.57 32.06
N THR A 40 -49.66 27.12 33.32
CA THR A 40 -48.89 25.93 33.77
C THR A 40 -49.78 24.75 34.16
N ALA A 41 -51.10 24.83 33.92
CA ALA A 41 -52.07 23.78 34.25
C ALA A 41 -52.59 22.97 33.04
N LEU A 42 -52.06 23.22 31.83
CA LEU A 42 -52.44 22.52 30.59
C LEU A 42 -51.25 21.94 29.80
N GLY A 43 -50.01 22.17 30.24
CA GLY A 43 -48.80 21.52 29.70
C GLY A 43 -48.37 20.25 30.44
N GLY A 44 -49.00 19.93 31.58
CA GLY A 44 -48.62 18.80 32.46
C GLY A 44 -49.45 17.53 32.31
N LEU A 45 -50.39 17.47 31.35
CA LEU A 45 -51.35 16.37 31.16
C LEU A 45 -51.36 15.78 29.74
N LEU A 46 -50.23 15.93 29.02
CA LEU A 46 -49.93 15.22 27.77
C LEU A 46 -48.66 14.34 27.91
N ILE A 47 -48.44 13.76 29.09
CA ILE A 47 -47.51 12.64 29.32
C ILE A 47 -48.27 11.54 30.07
N ALA A 48 -49.28 10.98 29.41
CA ALA A 48 -50.05 9.83 29.91
C ALA A 48 -50.67 9.09 28.71
N GLY A 49 -49.86 8.28 28.01
CA GLY A 49 -50.35 7.52 26.87
C GLY A 49 -49.22 6.94 26.00
N ILE A 50 -49.01 5.63 26.17
CA ILE A 50 -48.17 4.68 25.39
C ILE A 50 -47.07 4.07 26.27
N VAL A 51 -47.47 3.04 27.01
CA VAL A 51 -46.57 2.01 27.54
C VAL A 51 -46.57 0.87 26.52
N VAL A 52 -45.61 0.88 25.59
CA VAL A 52 -45.24 -0.33 24.84
C VAL A 52 -44.25 -1.09 25.70
N ALA A 53 -44.56 -2.36 25.99
CA ALA A 53 -43.66 -3.23 26.73
C ALA A 53 -42.43 -3.58 25.88
N LEU A 54 -41.24 -3.28 26.40
CA LEU A 54 -39.97 -3.84 25.95
C LEU A 54 -39.26 -4.40 27.19
N PRO A 55 -38.76 -5.65 27.16
CA PRO A 55 -37.99 -6.19 28.27
C PRO A 55 -36.58 -5.60 28.28
N ILE A 56 -36.19 -4.97 29.39
CA ILE A 56 -34.84 -4.47 29.63
C ILE A 56 -34.17 -5.34 30.69
N SER A 57 -33.16 -6.09 30.28
CA SER A 57 -31.97 -6.38 31.08
C SER A 57 -30.90 -5.41 30.55
N GLY A 58 -30.22 -4.56 31.33
CA GLY A 58 -29.30 -4.92 32.40
C GLY A 58 -28.00 -5.47 31.78
N ASP A 59 -26.83 -4.84 31.84
CA ASP A 59 -26.35 -3.68 32.60
C ASP A 59 -25.04 -3.10 31.97
N GLY A 60 -24.62 -1.88 32.35
CA GLY A 60 -23.22 -1.42 32.29
C GLY A 60 -22.63 -0.83 30.99
N GLY A 61 -22.16 0.43 31.05
CA GLY A 61 -20.91 0.84 30.34
C GLY A 61 -20.98 1.59 29.00
N ARG A 62 -21.80 2.65 28.84
CA ARG A 62 -21.79 3.48 27.61
C ARG A 62 -20.62 4.47 27.53
N LEU A 63 -19.47 4.05 26.99
CA LEU A 63 -18.53 4.90 26.22
C LEU A 63 -17.64 4.09 25.24
N ALA A 64 -18.08 2.89 24.83
CA ALA A 64 -17.49 2.14 23.71
C ALA A 64 -18.19 2.50 22.39
N GLY A 65 -17.41 2.63 21.32
CA GLY A 65 -17.87 3.18 20.04
C GLY A 65 -18.81 2.27 19.24
N TYR A 66 -19.47 2.93 18.28
CA TYR A 66 -20.36 2.37 17.27
C TYR A 66 -19.68 1.26 16.45
N ILE A 67 -19.92 -0.01 16.82
CA ILE A 67 -19.61 -1.20 16.01
C ILE A 67 -20.76 -2.21 16.15
N ASP A 68 -21.95 -1.78 15.76
CA ASP A 68 -22.97 -2.73 15.34
C ASP A 68 -22.52 -3.36 14.01
N PRO A 69 -22.71 -4.68 13.81
CA PRO A 69 -22.60 -5.28 12.48
C PRO A 69 -23.55 -4.55 11.53
N VAL A 70 -23.10 -4.26 10.31
CA VAL A 70 -23.97 -3.64 9.29
C VAL A 70 -25.20 -4.55 9.10
N PRO A 71 -26.43 -4.10 9.41
CA PRO A 71 -27.59 -4.96 9.42
C PRO A 71 -27.75 -5.69 8.09
N SER A 72 -28.10 -6.99 8.13
CA SER A 72 -28.35 -7.79 6.93
C SER A 72 -29.34 -7.04 6.04
N THR A 73 -29.00 -6.90 4.76
CA THR A 73 -29.71 -6.03 3.83
C THR A 73 -31.08 -6.59 3.43
N GLY A 74 -31.36 -7.86 3.79
CA GLY A 74 -32.51 -8.63 3.33
C GLY A 74 -32.43 -9.04 1.86
N ALA A 75 -31.34 -8.70 1.17
CA ALA A 75 -31.10 -9.12 -0.21
C ALA A 75 -30.75 -10.61 -0.28
N LYS A 76 -31.13 -11.26 -1.39
CA LYS A 76 -30.90 -12.69 -1.63
C LYS A 76 -29.51 -12.96 -2.22
N GLY A 77 -28.49 -12.24 -1.77
CA GLY A 77 -27.10 -12.53 -2.13
C GLY A 77 -26.51 -13.71 -1.36
N ASN A 78 -25.20 -13.88 -1.49
CA ASN A 78 -24.46 -14.89 -0.73
C ASN A 78 -24.45 -14.51 0.77
N ASP A 79 -24.77 -15.50 1.61
CA ASP A 79 -24.86 -15.38 3.06
C ASP A 79 -23.58 -14.85 3.71
N ALA A 80 -22.41 -15.25 3.21
CA ALA A 80 -21.13 -14.79 3.72
C ALA A 80 -20.97 -13.26 3.58
N PHE A 81 -21.37 -12.67 2.45
CA PHE A 81 -21.35 -11.21 2.30
C PHE A 81 -22.36 -10.53 3.22
N ASN A 82 -23.51 -11.16 3.46
CA ASN A 82 -24.55 -10.60 4.32
C ASN A 82 -24.22 -10.67 5.83
N HIS A 83 -23.26 -11.50 6.25
CA HIS A 83 -22.90 -11.67 7.66
C HIS A 83 -21.43 -11.36 8.01
N ALA A 84 -20.50 -11.37 7.06
CA ALA A 84 -19.08 -11.16 7.32
C ALA A 84 -18.80 -9.76 7.92
N GLY A 85 -18.21 -9.77 9.11
CA GLY A 85 -17.78 -8.60 9.86
C GLY A 85 -16.27 -8.46 9.94
N ARG A 86 -15.83 -7.43 10.68
CA ARG A 86 -14.42 -7.21 11.02
C ARG A 86 -13.88 -8.42 11.76
N GLY A 87 -12.82 -9.02 11.22
CA GLY A 87 -12.17 -10.19 11.79
C GLY A 87 -12.72 -11.54 11.31
N ASP A 88 -13.67 -11.59 10.37
CA ASP A 88 -14.03 -12.84 9.71
C ASP A 88 -13.03 -13.21 8.61
N CYS A 89 -12.91 -14.51 8.36
CA CYS A 89 -12.03 -15.07 7.34
C CYS A 89 -12.86 -15.83 6.29
N LEU A 90 -12.54 -15.63 5.02
CA LEU A 90 -13.34 -16.08 3.89
C LEU A 90 -12.57 -17.04 2.99
N MET A 91 -13.22 -18.15 2.64
CA MET A 91 -12.69 -19.16 1.73
C MET A 91 -13.65 -19.43 0.57
N TRP A 92 -13.11 -19.78 -0.59
CA TRP A 92 -13.85 -20.19 -1.78
C TRP A 92 -13.01 -21.10 -2.69
N PRO A 93 -13.66 -21.90 -3.56
CA PRO A 93 -12.97 -22.63 -4.63
C PRO A 93 -12.20 -21.70 -5.56
N GLU A 94 -11.19 -22.20 -6.29
CA GLU A 94 -10.40 -21.35 -7.18
C GLU A 94 -11.27 -20.59 -8.20
N ARG A 95 -10.94 -19.32 -8.43
CA ARG A 95 -11.61 -18.42 -9.39
C ARG A 95 -13.10 -18.13 -9.14
N THR A 96 -13.67 -18.47 -7.98
CA THR A 96 -15.08 -18.17 -7.65
C THR A 96 -15.27 -17.34 -6.35
N PRO A 97 -14.73 -16.10 -6.28
CA PRO A 97 -14.84 -15.23 -5.09
C PRO A 97 -16.28 -14.91 -4.65
N GLU A 98 -17.23 -14.92 -5.59
CA GLU A 98 -18.65 -14.74 -5.31
C GLU A 98 -19.28 -15.88 -4.49
N ALA A 99 -18.61 -17.04 -4.44
CA ALA A 99 -19.01 -18.23 -3.68
C ALA A 99 -18.33 -18.32 -2.29
N ALA A 100 -17.81 -17.20 -1.77
CA ALA A 100 -17.20 -17.11 -0.44
C ALA A 100 -18.06 -17.71 0.67
N THR A 101 -17.42 -18.38 1.62
CA THR A 101 -17.99 -18.84 2.90
C THR A 101 -17.12 -18.36 4.06
N ILE A 102 -17.73 -18.12 5.23
CA ILE A 102 -17.00 -17.77 6.46
C ILE A 102 -16.41 -19.04 7.07
N VAL A 103 -15.13 -18.99 7.47
CA VAL A 103 -14.37 -20.11 8.06
C VAL A 103 -13.55 -19.63 9.28
N ASP A 104 -13.09 -20.54 10.16
CA ASP A 104 -12.13 -20.17 11.21
C ASP A 104 -10.81 -19.76 10.54
N CYS A 105 -10.24 -18.63 10.94
CA CYS A 105 -8.98 -18.12 10.40
C CYS A 105 -7.78 -19.05 10.63
N LYS A 106 -7.87 -20.05 11.52
CA LYS A 106 -6.86 -21.11 11.66
C LYS A 106 -6.85 -22.09 10.49
N ASP A 107 -7.99 -22.22 9.81
CA ASP A 107 -8.14 -23.01 8.60
C ASP A 107 -7.76 -22.19 7.35
N GLU A 108 -7.75 -22.85 6.19
CA GLU A 108 -7.38 -22.22 4.92
C GLU A 108 -8.44 -21.22 4.47
N HIS A 109 -8.01 -19.98 4.29
CA HIS A 109 -8.83 -18.88 3.80
C HIS A 109 -8.00 -18.01 2.84
N ARG A 110 -8.67 -17.27 1.95
CA ARG A 110 -8.00 -16.43 0.93
C ARG A 110 -8.09 -14.94 1.25
N PHE A 111 -9.00 -14.55 2.15
CA PHE A 111 -9.27 -13.16 2.49
C PHE A 111 -9.63 -12.99 3.97
N GLU A 112 -9.06 -11.99 4.60
CA GLU A 112 -9.40 -11.57 5.97
C GLU A 112 -10.11 -10.21 5.94
N VAL A 113 -11.32 -10.14 6.50
CA VAL A 113 -12.18 -8.95 6.45
C VAL A 113 -11.75 -7.95 7.52
N ALA A 114 -11.36 -6.75 7.10
CA ALA A 114 -11.09 -5.61 7.98
C ALA A 114 -12.35 -4.79 8.28
N GLU A 115 -13.22 -4.61 7.28
CA GLU A 115 -14.46 -3.83 7.41
C GLU A 115 -15.50 -4.22 6.34
N SER A 116 -16.77 -4.33 6.73
CA SER A 116 -17.90 -4.47 5.81
C SER A 116 -18.53 -3.10 5.59
N ILE A 117 -18.59 -2.64 4.34
CA ILE A 117 -19.10 -1.31 3.98
C ILE A 117 -20.33 -1.45 3.09
N ASP A 118 -21.44 -0.83 3.51
CA ASP A 118 -22.64 -0.72 2.69
C ASP A 118 -22.58 0.55 1.82
N MET A 119 -22.39 0.35 0.51
CA MET A 119 -22.26 1.45 -0.45
C MET A 119 -23.52 2.34 -0.50
N ARG A 120 -24.68 1.88 -0.04
CA ARG A 120 -25.93 2.69 0.04
C ARG A 120 -25.85 3.82 1.05
N THR A 121 -24.87 3.78 1.96
CA THR A 121 -24.67 4.85 2.96
C THR A 121 -23.96 6.08 2.39
N PHE A 122 -23.34 5.96 1.21
CA PHE A 122 -22.73 7.09 0.51
C PHE A 122 -23.80 7.89 -0.25
N PRO A 123 -23.79 9.23 -0.16
CA PRO A 123 -24.79 10.07 -0.81
C PRO A 123 -24.61 10.09 -2.33
N GLY A 124 -25.72 10.02 -3.07
CA GLY A 124 -25.74 10.12 -4.53
C GLY A 124 -26.50 8.98 -5.18
N SER A 125 -26.41 8.89 -6.51
CA SER A 125 -27.04 7.82 -7.31
C SER A 125 -26.08 6.68 -7.68
N GLU A 126 -24.78 6.82 -7.42
CA GLU A 126 -23.73 5.87 -7.84
C GLU A 126 -24.00 4.44 -7.39
N TYR A 127 -24.59 4.28 -6.19
CA TYR A 127 -24.89 2.98 -5.59
C TYR A 127 -26.39 2.77 -5.36
N GLY A 128 -27.23 3.56 -6.05
CA GLY A 128 -28.69 3.46 -5.96
C GLY A 128 -29.26 2.12 -6.49
N PRO A 129 -30.57 1.88 -6.33
CA PRO A 129 -31.22 0.62 -6.75
C PRO A 129 -30.98 0.28 -8.23
N ASP A 130 -31.09 1.28 -9.11
CA ASP A 130 -30.96 1.13 -10.57
C ASP A 130 -29.52 1.37 -11.09
N ALA A 131 -28.55 1.53 -10.19
CA ALA A 131 -27.16 1.77 -10.56
C ALA A 131 -26.52 0.56 -11.27
N ALA A 132 -25.76 0.82 -12.33
CA ALA A 132 -24.88 -0.19 -12.92
C ALA A 132 -23.80 -0.64 -11.92
N PRO A 133 -23.29 -1.88 -12.02
CA PRO A 133 -22.13 -2.29 -11.22
C PRO A 133 -20.89 -1.44 -11.54
N PRO A 134 -19.98 -1.25 -10.58
CA PRO A 134 -18.77 -0.46 -10.80
C PRO A 134 -17.85 -1.11 -11.84
N SER A 135 -17.18 -0.28 -12.65
CA SER A 135 -16.14 -0.75 -13.57
C SER A 135 -14.88 -1.17 -12.80
N ALA A 136 -13.98 -1.95 -13.43
CA ALA A 136 -12.72 -2.37 -12.81
C ALA A 136 -11.89 -1.18 -12.27
N ALA A 137 -11.74 -0.10 -13.05
CA ALA A 137 -11.06 1.10 -12.60
C ALA A 137 -11.75 1.78 -11.40
N ARG A 138 -13.08 1.71 -11.30
CA ARG A 138 -13.81 2.25 -10.13
C ARG A 138 -13.70 1.32 -8.92
N ILE A 139 -13.64 0.00 -9.11
CA ILE A 139 -13.34 -0.99 -8.06
C ILE A 139 -11.95 -0.71 -7.44
N GLU A 140 -10.94 -0.46 -8.27
CA GLU A 140 -9.60 -0.06 -7.81
C GLU A 140 -9.63 1.26 -7.02
N GLN A 141 -10.33 2.27 -7.53
CA GLN A 141 -10.50 3.55 -6.85
C GLN A 141 -11.24 3.42 -5.50
N ILE A 142 -12.30 2.62 -5.42
CA ILE A 142 -13.02 2.35 -4.15
C ILE A 142 -12.09 1.63 -3.15
N SER A 143 -11.24 0.71 -3.62
CA SER A 143 -10.26 0.03 -2.77
C SER A 143 -9.28 1.02 -2.14
N GLN A 144 -8.79 2.00 -2.91
CA GLN A 144 -7.92 3.07 -2.42
C GLN A 144 -8.68 4.02 -1.46
N GLU A 145 -9.86 4.50 -1.86
CA GLU A 145 -10.64 5.48 -1.09
C GLU A 145 -11.18 4.94 0.25
N GLN A 146 -11.58 3.66 0.28
CA GLN A 146 -12.32 3.07 1.41
C GLN A 146 -11.52 1.99 2.14
N CYS A 147 -10.90 1.06 1.41
CA CYS A 147 -10.30 -0.12 2.03
C CYS A 147 -8.94 0.15 2.68
N GLU A 148 -8.15 1.09 2.15
CA GLU A 148 -6.87 1.50 2.76
C GLU A 148 -7.07 1.98 4.21
N SER A 149 -7.98 2.94 4.40
CA SER A 149 -8.30 3.47 5.74
C SER A 149 -8.92 2.42 6.65
N ALA A 150 -9.76 1.52 6.11
CA ALA A 150 -10.37 0.42 6.87
C ALA A 150 -9.32 -0.57 7.42
N VAL A 151 -8.36 -0.99 6.58
CA VAL A 151 -7.26 -1.89 6.98
C VAL A 151 -6.33 -1.23 7.98
N HIS A 152 -5.94 0.03 7.76
CA HIS A 152 -5.12 0.77 8.74
C HIS A 152 -5.80 0.92 10.11
N ARG A 153 -7.13 1.12 10.15
CA ARG A 153 -7.90 1.09 11.41
C ARG A 153 -7.98 -0.31 12.03
N TYR A 154 -7.95 -1.38 11.22
CA TYR A 154 -8.09 -2.75 11.69
C TYR A 154 -6.81 -3.29 12.31
N LEU A 155 -5.69 -3.17 11.61
CA LEU A 155 -4.40 -3.69 12.04
C LEU A 155 -3.60 -2.66 12.87
N GLY A 156 -3.82 -1.35 12.65
CA GLY A 156 -3.06 -0.31 13.34
C GLY A 156 -1.56 -0.45 13.11
N THR A 157 -0.79 -0.50 14.20
CA THR A 157 0.68 -0.72 14.15
C THR A 157 1.08 -2.14 13.74
N LYS A 158 0.12 -3.08 13.56
CA LYS A 158 0.37 -4.43 13.07
C LYS A 158 0.36 -4.58 11.55
N PHE A 159 0.02 -3.54 10.78
CA PHE A 159 0.18 -3.62 9.33
C PHE A 159 1.59 -3.18 8.93
N ASP A 160 2.31 -4.05 8.21
CA ASP A 160 3.59 -3.68 7.62
C ASP A 160 3.35 -2.83 6.34
N PRO A 161 3.88 -1.60 6.24
CA PRO A 161 3.82 -0.83 4.99
C PRO A 161 4.47 -1.55 3.79
N SER A 162 5.37 -2.50 4.07
CA SER A 162 6.01 -3.38 3.09
C SER A 162 5.50 -4.83 3.17
N SER A 163 4.26 -5.04 3.63
CA SER A 163 3.64 -6.37 3.75
C SER A 163 3.59 -7.12 2.41
N LYS A 164 3.69 -8.46 2.46
CA LYS A 164 3.32 -9.38 1.37
C LYS A 164 1.80 -9.53 1.19
N PHE A 165 1.01 -9.16 2.20
CA PHE A 165 -0.44 -9.11 2.09
C PHE A 165 -0.86 -7.77 1.49
N THR A 166 -1.79 -7.79 0.54
CA THR A 166 -2.29 -6.58 -0.10
C THR A 166 -3.69 -6.23 0.39
N ILE A 167 -3.95 -4.93 0.48
CA ILE A 167 -5.28 -4.39 0.71
C ILE A 167 -6.12 -4.66 -0.53
N SER A 168 -7.34 -5.17 -0.33
CA SER A 168 -8.21 -5.59 -1.42
C SER A 168 -9.69 -5.42 -1.03
N MET A 169 -10.55 -5.45 -2.05
CA MET A 169 -11.99 -5.36 -1.93
C MET A 169 -12.67 -6.58 -2.54
N LEU A 170 -13.48 -7.27 -1.73
CA LEU A 170 -14.31 -8.40 -2.16
C LEU A 170 -15.78 -7.96 -2.24
N TRP A 171 -16.52 -8.42 -3.26
CA TRP A 171 -17.93 -8.08 -3.43
C TRP A 171 -18.72 -9.21 -4.12
N SER A 172 -20.04 -9.20 -3.95
CA SER A 172 -20.96 -10.24 -4.46
C SER A 172 -21.12 -10.31 -5.99
N GLY A 173 -20.42 -9.44 -6.72
CA GLY A 173 -20.34 -9.43 -8.17
C GLY A 173 -21.58 -8.89 -8.91
N ASP A 174 -21.37 -8.71 -10.21
CA ASP A 174 -22.28 -8.15 -11.22
C ASP A 174 -23.73 -8.68 -11.19
N LYS A 175 -23.89 -9.97 -10.91
CA LYS A 175 -25.20 -10.63 -10.87
C LYS A 175 -25.98 -10.26 -9.62
N ALA A 176 -25.35 -10.37 -8.44
CA ALA A 176 -25.99 -10.03 -7.18
C ALA A 176 -26.31 -8.53 -7.09
N TRP A 177 -25.42 -7.69 -7.63
CA TRP A 177 -25.64 -6.24 -7.76
C TRP A 177 -26.92 -5.92 -8.53
N ARG A 178 -27.10 -6.48 -9.73
CA ARG A 178 -28.27 -6.20 -10.59
C ARG A 178 -29.55 -6.91 -10.15
N GLN A 179 -29.46 -8.16 -9.68
CA GLN A 179 -30.64 -9.02 -9.45
C GLN A 179 -31.14 -9.01 -8.00
N HIS A 180 -30.27 -8.69 -7.04
CA HIS A 180 -30.58 -8.75 -5.60
C HIS A 180 -30.40 -7.39 -4.92
N GLY A 181 -29.94 -6.37 -5.64
CA GLY A 181 -29.67 -5.05 -5.07
C GLY A 181 -28.50 -5.06 -4.09
N GLU A 182 -27.59 -6.03 -4.19
CA GLU A 182 -26.43 -6.09 -3.31
C GLU A 182 -25.52 -4.90 -3.55
N ARG A 183 -25.14 -4.23 -2.46
CA ARG A 183 -24.31 -3.01 -2.45
C ARG A 183 -23.24 -3.06 -1.36
N ARG A 184 -23.02 -4.23 -0.78
CA ARG A 184 -22.01 -4.41 0.26
C ARG A 184 -20.69 -4.82 -0.36
N MET A 185 -19.63 -4.11 0.05
CA MET A 185 -18.25 -4.46 -0.24
C MET A 185 -17.56 -4.83 1.07
N LEU A 186 -16.68 -5.83 1.02
CA LEU A 186 -15.83 -6.22 2.14
C LEU A 186 -14.42 -5.73 1.84
N CYS A 187 -13.93 -4.81 2.66
CA CYS A 187 -12.54 -4.37 2.63
C CYS A 187 -11.71 -5.28 3.54
N GLY A 188 -10.52 -5.66 3.10
CA GLY A 188 -9.71 -6.63 3.80
C GLY A 188 -8.34 -6.87 3.19
N LEU A 189 -7.72 -7.98 3.59
CA LEU A 189 -6.38 -8.38 3.18
C LEU A 189 -6.41 -9.73 2.48
N GLN A 190 -5.59 -9.86 1.45
CA GLN A 190 -5.36 -11.11 0.71
C GLN A 190 -3.86 -11.35 0.53
N LEU A 191 -3.46 -12.59 0.24
CA LEU A 191 -2.11 -12.90 -0.22
C LEU A 191 -2.11 -13.05 -1.75
N PRO A 192 -1.46 -12.15 -2.53
CA PRO A 192 -1.38 -12.30 -3.99
C PRO A 192 -0.63 -13.55 -4.42
N GLY A 193 -1.02 -14.13 -5.55
CA GLY A 193 -0.37 -15.27 -6.17
C GLY A 193 -0.45 -15.21 -7.71
N ALA A 194 0.16 -16.21 -8.34
CA ALA A 194 0.29 -16.27 -9.79
C ALA A 194 -1.05 -16.24 -10.53
N GLY A 195 -1.06 -15.60 -11.71
CA GLY A 195 -2.26 -15.50 -12.55
C GLY A 195 -3.43 -14.76 -11.88
N ASN A 196 -3.13 -13.72 -11.10
CA ASN A 196 -4.09 -12.93 -10.33
C ASN A 196 -4.98 -13.78 -9.39
N GLN A 197 -4.46 -14.92 -8.91
CA GLN A 197 -5.13 -15.73 -7.89
C GLN A 197 -4.81 -15.21 -6.49
N GLN A 198 -5.77 -15.30 -5.58
CA GLN A 198 -5.53 -15.08 -4.15
C GLN A 198 -5.09 -16.41 -3.54
N GLN A 199 -3.91 -16.45 -2.93
CA GLN A 199 -3.39 -17.65 -2.26
C GLN A 199 -4.15 -17.90 -0.95
N ALA A 200 -4.32 -19.19 -0.62
CA ALA A 200 -4.85 -19.55 0.70
C ALA A 200 -3.74 -19.44 1.76
N PHE A 201 -4.09 -18.94 2.93
CA PHE A 201 -3.23 -18.85 4.10
C PHE A 201 -3.98 -19.26 5.38
N LYS A 202 -3.25 -19.33 6.50
CA LYS A 202 -3.75 -19.71 7.83
C LYS A 202 -3.23 -18.71 8.86
N GLY A 203 -4.01 -18.43 9.88
CA GLY A 203 -3.72 -17.44 10.91
C GLY A 203 -4.21 -16.04 10.53
N LYS A 204 -4.22 -15.15 11.53
CA LYS A 204 -4.58 -13.74 11.40
C LYS A 204 -3.41 -12.92 10.88
N VAL A 205 -3.62 -12.01 9.92
CA VAL A 205 -2.50 -11.20 9.36
C VAL A 205 -1.76 -10.40 10.44
N ALA A 206 -2.45 -9.95 11.50
CA ALA A 206 -1.85 -9.27 12.66
C ALA A 206 -0.84 -10.12 13.47
N ASP A 207 -0.92 -11.44 13.34
CA ASP A 207 -0.12 -12.44 14.07
C ASP A 207 0.86 -13.20 13.16
N LEU A 208 0.83 -12.95 11.85
CA LEU A 208 1.69 -13.59 10.85
C LEU A 208 2.92 -12.73 10.53
N ASP A 209 4.01 -13.38 10.12
CA ASP A 209 5.13 -12.67 9.51
C ASP A 209 4.69 -12.11 8.15
N GLN A 210 4.77 -10.79 8.01
CA GLN A 210 4.33 -10.03 6.84
C GLN A 210 5.45 -9.72 5.84
N SER A 211 6.70 -10.16 6.09
CA SER A 211 7.82 -9.98 5.18
C SER A 211 7.49 -10.43 3.75
N ARG A 212 7.92 -9.61 2.78
CA ARG A 212 7.97 -9.91 1.33
C ARG A 212 9.08 -10.92 1.04
N VAL A 213 8.78 -12.17 1.41
CA VAL A 213 9.61 -13.35 1.18
C VAL A 213 8.77 -14.44 0.51
N TRP A 214 9.41 -15.17 -0.40
CA TRP A 214 8.81 -16.25 -1.17
C TRP A 214 9.81 -17.42 -1.27
N PRO A 215 9.36 -18.64 -1.61
CA PRO A 215 10.25 -19.78 -1.78
C PRO A 215 11.33 -19.54 -2.85
N ASP A 216 12.53 -20.10 -2.62
CA ASP A 216 13.65 -20.05 -3.55
C ASP A 216 13.25 -20.56 -4.94
N GLY A 217 13.54 -19.79 -6.00
CA GLY A 217 13.09 -20.00 -7.37
C GLY A 217 11.75 -19.35 -7.72
N THR A 218 11.13 -18.57 -6.82
CA THR A 218 9.96 -17.77 -7.17
C THR A 218 10.37 -16.58 -8.05
N CYS A 219 9.83 -16.50 -9.26
CA CYS A 219 9.96 -15.33 -10.12
C CYS A 219 8.87 -14.30 -9.79
N LEU A 220 9.23 -13.01 -9.66
CA LEU A 220 8.31 -11.91 -9.34
C LEU A 220 8.06 -11.07 -10.58
N GLY A 221 6.78 -10.89 -10.94
CA GLY A 221 6.36 -10.28 -12.21
C GLY A 221 6.88 -8.85 -12.41
N ILE A 222 6.87 -8.41 -13.67
CA ILE A 222 7.20 -7.03 -14.07
C ILE A 222 5.98 -6.37 -14.70
N ASP A 223 5.72 -5.11 -14.34
CA ASP A 223 4.78 -4.26 -15.07
C ASP A 223 5.49 -3.69 -16.32
N PRO A 224 5.07 -4.06 -17.54
CA PRO A 224 5.72 -3.61 -18.77
C PRO A 224 5.49 -2.11 -19.07
N SER A 225 4.56 -1.44 -18.38
CA SER A 225 4.29 -0.01 -18.56
C SER A 225 5.21 0.87 -17.73
N THR A 226 5.64 0.41 -16.54
CA THR A 226 6.50 1.16 -15.60
C THR A 226 7.91 0.58 -15.47
N ASN A 227 8.15 -0.64 -15.95
CA ASN A 227 9.36 -1.43 -15.69
C ASN A 227 9.65 -1.58 -14.19
N GLN A 228 8.61 -1.77 -13.37
CA GLN A 228 8.72 -2.03 -11.94
C GLN A 228 8.31 -3.46 -11.59
N PRO A 229 8.83 -4.05 -10.49
CA PRO A 229 8.38 -5.34 -9.99
C PRO A 229 6.94 -5.21 -9.49
N THR A 230 6.14 -6.25 -9.67
CA THR A 230 4.76 -6.29 -9.15
C THR A 230 4.67 -6.89 -7.76
N ASP A 231 5.76 -7.47 -7.24
CA ASP A 231 5.79 -8.32 -6.03
C ASP A 231 4.76 -9.47 -6.05
N VAL A 232 4.30 -9.88 -7.24
CA VAL A 232 3.41 -11.03 -7.44
C VAL A 232 4.19 -12.19 -8.07
N PRO A 233 4.15 -13.40 -7.48
CA PRO A 233 4.72 -14.60 -8.09
C PRO A 233 4.19 -14.85 -9.51
N VAL A 234 5.07 -15.25 -10.43
CA VAL A 234 4.73 -15.68 -11.79
C VAL A 234 5.54 -16.92 -12.17
N ASP A 235 5.13 -17.60 -13.26
CA ASP A 235 5.98 -18.62 -13.87
C ASP A 235 7.22 -17.95 -14.48
N CYS A 236 8.41 -18.48 -14.22
CA CYS A 236 9.64 -17.92 -14.77
C CYS A 236 9.69 -17.92 -16.31
N VAL A 237 8.89 -18.74 -17.01
CA VAL A 237 8.79 -18.68 -18.49
C VAL A 237 8.01 -17.47 -19.01
N VAL A 238 7.41 -16.65 -18.14
CA VAL A 238 6.80 -15.36 -18.52
C VAL A 238 7.65 -14.17 -18.05
N PRO A 239 7.46 -12.96 -18.62
CA PRO A 239 8.18 -11.75 -18.21
C PRO A 239 8.13 -11.49 -16.69
N HIS A 240 9.30 -11.33 -16.08
CA HIS A 240 9.47 -11.06 -14.65
C HIS A 240 10.64 -10.09 -14.39
N ALA A 241 10.68 -9.47 -13.21
CA ALA A 241 11.70 -8.47 -12.85
C ALA A 241 12.89 -9.08 -12.07
N MET A 242 12.60 -10.09 -11.24
CA MET A 242 13.59 -10.74 -10.39
C MET A 242 13.20 -12.18 -10.03
N GLU A 243 14.18 -12.99 -9.65
CA GLU A 243 14.03 -14.35 -9.14
C GLU A 243 14.56 -14.44 -7.71
N VAL A 244 13.77 -14.99 -6.79
CA VAL A 244 14.17 -15.18 -5.39
C VAL A 244 15.15 -16.35 -5.28
N THR A 245 16.24 -16.17 -4.54
CA THR A 245 17.33 -17.16 -4.40
C THR A 245 17.57 -17.62 -2.97
N GLY A 246 16.90 -16.99 -2.00
CA GLY A 246 17.03 -17.29 -0.59
C GLY A 246 16.23 -16.32 0.28
N THR A 247 16.08 -16.65 1.56
CA THR A 247 15.51 -15.78 2.58
C THR A 247 16.44 -15.70 3.79
N VAL A 248 16.60 -14.51 4.38
CA VAL A 248 17.40 -14.26 5.58
C VAL A 248 16.51 -13.83 6.72
N ASN A 249 16.52 -14.59 7.81
CA ASN A 249 15.82 -14.26 9.05
C ASN A 249 16.72 -13.42 9.96
N LEU A 250 16.28 -12.20 10.28
CA LEU A 250 17.05 -11.25 11.08
C LEU A 250 17.00 -11.57 12.59
N MET A 251 15.93 -12.19 13.11
CA MET A 251 15.84 -12.59 14.52
C MET A 251 16.92 -13.61 14.91
N ALA A 252 17.35 -14.44 13.96
CA ALA A 252 18.40 -15.44 14.21
C ALA A 252 19.76 -14.81 14.57
N LYS A 253 20.00 -13.56 14.12
CA LYS A 253 21.22 -12.79 14.40
C LYS A 253 21.00 -11.69 15.45
N PHE A 254 19.82 -11.08 15.45
CA PHE A 254 19.48 -9.91 16.26
C PHE A 254 18.22 -10.16 17.11
N PRO A 255 18.31 -11.03 18.14
CA PRO A 255 17.15 -11.39 18.96
C PRO A 255 16.64 -10.25 19.85
N GLU A 256 17.51 -9.29 20.19
CA GLU A 256 17.21 -8.16 21.08
C GLU A 256 16.41 -7.02 20.41
N GLY A 257 16.32 -7.01 19.08
CA GLY A 257 15.64 -5.95 18.33
C GLY A 257 16.25 -5.67 16.96
N LEU A 258 15.64 -4.73 16.22
CA LEU A 258 16.17 -4.25 14.93
C LEU A 258 17.49 -3.49 15.17
N PRO A 259 18.63 -3.91 14.60
CA PRO A 259 19.88 -3.18 14.72
C PRO A 259 19.94 -2.03 13.70
N PRO A 260 20.92 -1.11 13.81
CA PRO A 260 21.12 -0.04 12.84
C PRO A 260 21.37 -0.58 11.42
N ASP A 261 20.88 0.14 10.41
CA ASP A 261 20.93 -0.27 9.00
C ASP A 261 22.30 -0.76 8.49
N PRO A 262 23.47 -0.16 8.86
CA PRO A 262 24.77 -0.69 8.43
C PRO A 262 25.10 -2.08 8.98
N GLU A 263 24.59 -2.43 10.16
CA GLU A 263 24.76 -3.75 10.77
C GLU A 263 23.78 -4.77 10.16
N GLN A 264 22.57 -4.33 9.80
CA GLN A 264 21.66 -5.12 8.97
C GLN A 264 22.27 -5.44 7.60
N ASP A 265 22.68 -4.41 6.84
CA ASP A 265 23.25 -4.57 5.49
C ASP A 265 24.42 -5.54 5.48
N ALA A 266 25.38 -5.39 6.40
CA ALA A 266 26.53 -6.28 6.49
C ALA A 266 26.12 -7.76 6.64
N PHE A 267 25.17 -8.07 7.53
CA PHE A 267 24.69 -9.43 7.76
C PHE A 267 23.83 -9.98 6.61
N ILE A 268 22.93 -9.15 6.07
CA ILE A 268 22.06 -9.52 4.94
C ILE A 268 22.92 -9.79 3.71
N LYS A 269 23.87 -8.90 3.39
CA LYS A 269 24.79 -9.02 2.26
C LYS A 269 25.60 -10.31 2.30
N GLU A 270 26.22 -10.62 3.43
CA GLU A 270 26.99 -11.86 3.60
C GLU A 270 26.09 -13.09 3.40
N SER A 271 24.92 -13.08 4.06
CA SER A 271 23.99 -14.21 4.04
C SER A 271 23.37 -14.42 2.66
N CYS A 272 22.90 -13.36 2.01
CA CYS A 272 22.34 -13.39 0.67
C CYS A 272 23.38 -13.77 -0.38
N THR A 273 24.61 -13.25 -0.31
CA THR A 273 25.70 -13.67 -1.24
C THR A 273 25.89 -15.19 -1.20
N ARG A 274 25.99 -15.75 0.01
CA ARG A 274 26.14 -17.20 0.23
C ARG A 274 24.93 -18.01 -0.26
N LEU A 275 23.71 -17.52 -0.04
CA LEU A 275 22.48 -18.17 -0.50
C LEU A 275 22.38 -18.15 -2.03
N THR A 276 22.61 -17.00 -2.66
CA THR A 276 22.58 -16.84 -4.12
C THR A 276 23.66 -17.65 -4.83
N ASP A 277 24.89 -17.70 -4.32
CA ASP A 277 25.96 -18.54 -4.90
C ASP A 277 25.61 -20.04 -4.78
N ALA A 278 25.05 -20.47 -3.65
CA ALA A 278 24.58 -21.85 -3.48
C ALA A 278 23.37 -22.17 -4.37
N TYR A 279 22.48 -21.20 -4.60
CA TYR A 279 21.34 -21.32 -5.49
C TYR A 279 21.77 -21.47 -6.96
N LEU A 280 22.70 -20.65 -7.44
CA LEU A 280 23.12 -20.61 -8.84
C LEU A 280 24.14 -21.70 -9.24
N ALA A 281 24.76 -22.38 -8.28
CA ALA A 281 25.79 -23.39 -8.53
C ALA A 281 25.38 -24.41 -9.61
N PRO A 282 26.23 -24.70 -10.63
CA PRO A 282 27.64 -24.32 -10.74
C PRO A 282 27.90 -22.94 -11.40
N VAL A 283 26.86 -22.21 -11.80
CA VAL A 283 27.01 -20.86 -12.39
C VAL A 283 27.34 -19.87 -11.29
N GLN A 284 28.23 -18.92 -11.57
CA GLN A 284 28.59 -17.85 -10.62
C GLN A 284 27.80 -16.59 -10.99
N LEU A 285 27.26 -15.85 -10.03
CA LEU A 285 26.50 -14.61 -10.30
C LEU A 285 27.30 -13.64 -11.19
N ARG A 286 28.60 -13.50 -10.93
CA ARG A 286 29.55 -12.67 -11.71
C ARG A 286 29.73 -13.09 -13.18
N SER A 287 29.27 -14.28 -13.59
CA SER A 287 29.29 -14.72 -15.00
C SER A 287 28.01 -14.33 -15.76
N THR A 288 27.11 -13.60 -15.10
CA THR A 288 25.83 -13.13 -15.65
C THR A 288 25.76 -11.60 -15.61
N THR A 289 24.75 -11.02 -16.26
CA THR A 289 24.41 -9.58 -16.12
C THR A 289 23.49 -9.30 -14.92
N LEU A 290 23.18 -10.31 -14.10
CA LEU A 290 22.34 -10.14 -12.91
C LEU A 290 23.15 -9.59 -11.74
N THR A 291 22.46 -8.83 -10.90
CA THR A 291 22.95 -8.31 -9.62
C THR A 291 22.14 -8.89 -8.48
N LEU A 292 22.79 -9.07 -7.32
CA LEU A 292 22.13 -9.42 -6.07
C LEU A 292 21.35 -8.19 -5.56
N ILE A 293 20.10 -8.43 -5.17
CA ILE A 293 19.12 -7.46 -4.69
C ILE A 293 18.63 -7.93 -3.32
N TYR A 294 18.66 -7.05 -2.34
CA TYR A 294 18.05 -7.21 -1.03
C TYR A 294 17.80 -5.83 -0.43
N ASN A 295 16.93 -5.75 0.58
CA ASN A 295 16.66 -4.53 1.33
C ASN A 295 16.95 -4.77 2.81
N THR A 296 17.29 -3.71 3.57
CA THR A 296 17.20 -3.72 5.03
C THR A 296 15.74 -3.69 5.47
N LEU A 297 15.46 -4.08 6.71
CA LEU A 297 14.11 -4.03 7.27
C LEU A 297 13.88 -2.71 8.00
N SER A 298 12.75 -2.06 7.71
CA SER A 298 12.37 -0.79 8.33
C SER A 298 11.87 -0.97 9.78
N LEU A 299 12.01 0.07 10.62
CA LEU A 299 11.45 0.08 11.97
C LEU A 299 9.91 -0.13 11.99
N PRO A 300 9.11 0.49 11.08
CA PRO A 300 7.70 0.14 10.91
C PRO A 300 7.45 -1.35 10.64
N SER A 301 8.17 -1.95 9.69
CA SER A 301 8.04 -3.37 9.33
C SER A 301 8.38 -4.30 10.50
N TRP A 302 9.47 -4.01 11.22
CA TRP A 302 9.83 -4.73 12.45
C TRP A 302 8.78 -4.56 13.55
N SER A 303 8.19 -3.36 13.68
CA SER A 303 7.15 -3.11 14.68
C SER A 303 5.85 -3.85 14.37
N ALA A 304 5.52 -4.01 13.07
CA ALA A 304 4.35 -4.74 12.61
C ALA A 304 4.45 -6.25 12.89
N GLY A 305 5.58 -6.88 12.54
CA GLY A 305 5.79 -8.31 12.79
C GLY A 305 6.80 -8.99 11.86
N SER A 306 7.15 -8.34 10.75
CA SER A 306 8.07 -8.85 9.73
C SER A 306 9.48 -9.07 10.29
N ARG A 307 10.11 -10.22 10.03
CA ARG A 307 11.46 -10.56 10.54
C ARG A 307 12.44 -11.05 9.48
N GLU A 308 11.98 -11.19 8.25
CA GLU A 308 12.74 -11.82 7.17
C GLU A 308 12.93 -10.88 5.97
N VAL A 309 13.98 -11.08 5.20
CA VAL A 309 14.25 -10.34 3.94
C VAL A 309 14.57 -11.32 2.82
N ALA A 310 14.10 -11.01 1.61
CA ALA A 310 14.37 -11.83 0.43
C ALA A 310 15.73 -11.48 -0.19
N CYS A 311 16.43 -12.52 -0.65
CA CYS A 311 17.63 -12.42 -1.46
C CYS A 311 17.26 -12.70 -2.91
N SER A 312 17.14 -11.67 -3.75
CA SER A 312 16.70 -11.81 -5.14
C SER A 312 17.81 -11.50 -6.13
N ILE A 313 17.72 -12.01 -7.35
CA ILE A 313 18.58 -11.63 -8.46
C ILE A 313 17.76 -11.00 -9.57
N GLY A 314 18.29 -9.94 -10.17
CA GLY A 314 17.65 -9.22 -11.25
C GLY A 314 18.63 -8.31 -11.98
N ALA A 315 18.18 -7.62 -13.02
CA ALA A 315 18.98 -6.64 -13.75
C ALA A 315 18.24 -5.30 -13.82
N THR A 316 18.96 -4.19 -13.65
CA THR A 316 18.39 -2.83 -13.73
C THR A 316 18.73 -2.17 -15.06
N LEU A 317 17.91 -1.21 -15.47
CA LEU A 317 18.12 -0.40 -16.67
C LEU A 317 19.01 0.84 -16.41
N GLY A 318 19.52 1.02 -15.19
CA GLY A 318 20.30 2.19 -14.79
C GLY A 318 19.52 3.51 -14.64
N ASN A 319 18.21 3.51 -14.90
CA ASN A 319 17.31 4.66 -14.79
C ASN A 319 16.28 4.53 -13.64
N GLY A 320 16.48 3.58 -12.72
CA GLY A 320 15.52 3.22 -11.68
C GLY A 320 14.45 2.19 -12.10
N GLY A 321 14.43 1.76 -13.36
CA GLY A 321 13.61 0.64 -13.84
C GLY A 321 14.37 -0.69 -13.94
N TRP A 322 13.62 -1.77 -14.10
CA TRP A 322 14.09 -3.15 -14.19
C TRP A 322 14.12 -3.65 -15.63
N ALA A 323 15.10 -4.50 -15.95
CA ALA A 323 15.10 -5.25 -17.20
C ALA A 323 14.07 -6.41 -17.11
N THR A 324 13.46 -6.74 -18.23
CA THR A 324 12.58 -7.91 -18.33
C THR A 324 13.42 -9.19 -18.41
N LEU A 325 13.23 -10.08 -17.44
CA LEU A 325 13.79 -11.43 -17.44
C LEU A 325 12.81 -12.43 -18.09
N LEU A 326 13.35 -13.48 -18.69
CA LEU A 326 12.59 -14.61 -19.25
C LEU A 326 13.36 -15.92 -19.04
N ASN A 327 12.68 -16.96 -18.56
CA ASN A 327 13.23 -18.19 -17.99
C ASN A 327 13.99 -17.95 -16.66
N SER A 328 14.14 -19.01 -15.85
CA SER A 328 14.95 -18.95 -14.61
C SER A 328 16.44 -18.76 -14.92
N ALA A 329 17.14 -18.10 -14.01
CA ALA A 329 18.60 -17.94 -13.98
C ALA A 329 19.38 -19.27 -13.92
N LYS A 330 18.72 -20.38 -13.55
CA LYS A 330 19.28 -21.74 -13.66
C LYS A 330 19.20 -22.36 -15.06
N GLY A 331 18.48 -21.71 -15.97
CA GLY A 331 18.20 -22.18 -17.33
C GLY A 331 18.70 -21.21 -18.41
N PRO A 332 18.10 -21.26 -19.62
CA PRO A 332 18.41 -20.34 -20.71
C PRO A 332 17.76 -18.97 -20.47
N LEU A 333 18.19 -18.29 -19.41
CA LEU A 333 17.76 -16.93 -19.06
C LEU A 333 17.97 -15.98 -20.25
N LEU A 334 17.02 -15.08 -20.45
CA LEU A 334 17.17 -13.90 -21.31
C LEU A 334 16.90 -12.64 -20.49
N ILE A 335 17.65 -11.58 -20.78
CA ILE A 335 17.54 -10.25 -20.18
C ILE A 335 17.25 -9.28 -21.32
N ASN A 336 16.04 -8.70 -21.36
CA ASN A 336 15.51 -7.95 -22.50
C ASN A 336 15.64 -8.71 -23.84
N GLY A 337 15.46 -10.03 -23.81
CA GLY A 337 15.57 -10.91 -24.99
C GLY A 337 17.00 -11.25 -25.42
N GLN A 338 18.03 -10.82 -24.70
CA GLN A 338 19.43 -11.17 -24.96
C GLN A 338 19.95 -12.17 -23.91
N PRO A 339 20.87 -13.08 -24.26
CA PRO A 339 21.51 -13.95 -23.26
C PRO A 339 22.36 -13.11 -22.28
N PRO A 340 22.52 -13.55 -21.02
CA PRO A 340 23.41 -12.91 -20.06
C PRO A 340 24.83 -12.77 -20.59
N VAL A 341 25.37 -11.57 -20.48
CA VAL A 341 26.77 -11.25 -20.78
C VAL A 341 27.51 -11.05 -19.45
N PRO A 342 28.65 -11.73 -19.22
CA PRO A 342 29.46 -11.46 -18.03
C PRO A 342 30.01 -10.03 -18.07
N PRO A 343 30.17 -9.35 -16.91
CA PRO A 343 30.88 -8.08 -16.84
C PRO A 343 32.33 -8.28 -17.34
N PRO A 344 32.96 -7.25 -17.95
CA PRO A 344 34.36 -7.33 -18.34
C PRO A 344 35.26 -7.67 -17.14
N ASP A 345 36.20 -8.60 -17.33
CA ASP A 345 37.18 -8.94 -16.30
C ASP A 345 37.99 -7.70 -15.88
N ILE A 346 38.25 -7.59 -14.58
CA ILE A 346 39.09 -6.53 -14.02
C ILE A 346 40.54 -6.81 -14.46
N PRO A 347 41.24 -5.87 -15.13
CA PRO A 347 42.63 -6.08 -15.54
C PRO A 347 43.55 -6.43 -14.37
N GLU A 348 44.49 -7.35 -14.57
CA GLU A 348 45.38 -7.87 -13.50
C GLU A 348 46.22 -6.76 -12.84
N GLU A 349 46.54 -5.67 -13.57
CA GLU A 349 47.22 -4.50 -13.01
C GLU A 349 46.39 -3.78 -11.94
N ARG A 350 45.06 -3.91 -11.97
CA ARG A 350 44.14 -3.30 -10.99
C ARG A 350 43.92 -4.18 -9.76
N LEU A 351 44.11 -5.50 -9.88
CA LEU A 351 44.01 -6.45 -8.76
C LEU A 351 45.23 -6.39 -7.83
N ASN A 352 46.39 -5.98 -8.35
CA ASN A 352 47.67 -5.97 -7.62
C ASN A 352 48.23 -4.56 -7.34
N LEU A 353 47.39 -3.52 -7.36
CA LEU A 353 47.81 -2.17 -6.98
C LEU A 353 48.26 -2.17 -5.49
N PRO A 354 49.50 -1.74 -5.17
CA PRO A 354 49.92 -1.61 -3.79
C PRO A 354 49.03 -0.59 -3.07
N PRO A 355 48.69 -0.80 -1.79
CA PRO A 355 47.84 0.12 -1.05
C PRO A 355 48.44 1.53 -1.07
N ILE A 356 47.63 2.51 -1.49
CA ILE A 356 48.05 3.91 -1.57
C ILE A 356 48.52 4.35 -0.17
N PRO A 357 49.75 4.85 -0.01
CA PRO A 357 50.23 5.33 1.28
C PRO A 357 49.33 6.45 1.80
N MET A 358 48.52 6.14 2.82
CA MET A 358 47.76 7.14 3.56
C MET A 358 48.76 8.14 4.15
N PRO A 359 48.66 9.45 3.85
CA PRO A 359 49.57 10.43 4.43
C PRO A 359 49.39 10.44 5.95
N ALA A 360 50.46 10.14 6.68
CA ALA A 360 50.44 10.24 8.12
C ALA A 360 50.09 11.68 8.51
N THR A 361 48.99 11.87 9.26
CA THR A 361 48.68 13.15 9.88
C THR A 361 49.76 13.47 10.90
N SER A 362 50.68 14.36 10.53
CA SER A 362 51.86 14.72 11.31
C SER A 362 51.51 15.35 12.65
N GLY A 363 51.35 14.50 13.68
CA GLY A 363 51.45 14.87 15.08
C GLY A 363 52.90 15.25 15.40
N GLY A 364 53.30 16.48 15.04
CA GLY A 364 54.65 16.99 15.21
C GLY A 364 54.70 18.17 16.19
N SER A 365 54.67 17.90 17.49
CA SER A 365 54.94 18.91 18.51
C SER A 365 56.45 19.11 18.68
N ALA A 366 56.96 20.34 18.47
CA ALA A 366 57.95 21.03 19.33
C ALA A 366 58.53 22.27 18.64
N ALA A 367 58.23 23.45 19.17
CA ALA A 367 59.06 24.64 19.04
C ALA A 367 59.11 25.33 20.42
N SER A 368 60.30 25.41 21.01
CA SER A 368 60.47 25.92 22.38
C SER A 368 60.92 27.38 22.40
N SER A 369 60.40 28.14 23.37
CA SER A 369 60.92 29.42 23.93
C SER A 369 61.23 30.56 22.93
N ALA A 370 60.62 31.75 23.00
CA ALA A 370 60.53 32.64 24.16
C ALA A 370 59.66 33.88 23.84
N GLY A 371 59.27 34.69 24.83
CA GLY A 371 58.78 36.07 24.59
C GLY A 371 57.41 36.42 25.16
N SER A 372 57.42 37.10 26.31
CA SER A 372 56.30 37.50 27.16
C SER A 372 55.20 38.42 26.57
N SER A 373 54.03 38.33 27.21
CA SER A 373 53.15 39.42 27.70
C SER A 373 52.00 40.02 26.85
N ALA A 374 50.88 40.26 27.56
CA ALA A 374 49.63 40.96 27.21
C ALA A 374 48.73 40.34 26.10
N GLY A 375 47.40 40.39 26.16
CA GLY A 375 46.50 40.90 27.22
C GLY A 375 45.01 40.59 26.95
N SER A 376 44.21 40.65 28.02
CA SER A 376 42.75 40.62 28.20
C SER A 376 41.73 40.45 27.04
N SER A 377 40.69 39.67 27.39
CA SER A 377 39.24 39.90 27.21
C SER A 377 38.54 39.82 25.84
N GLY A 378 37.52 38.92 25.79
CA GLY A 378 36.14 39.31 25.42
C GLY A 378 35.53 38.69 24.16
N GLY A 379 34.31 38.14 24.28
CA GLY A 379 33.31 38.21 23.19
C GLY A 379 32.78 36.90 22.56
N SER A 380 31.65 36.43 23.09
CA SER A 380 30.43 36.11 22.31
C SER A 380 30.36 34.91 21.32
N SER A 381 29.68 33.86 21.79
CA SER A 381 28.51 33.20 21.17
C SER A 381 28.46 32.86 19.66
N SER A 382 28.30 31.56 19.36
CA SER A 382 27.29 31.08 18.40
C SER A 382 26.97 29.58 18.60
N THR A 383 25.84 29.14 18.05
CA THR A 383 25.09 27.90 18.31
C THR A 383 25.71 26.61 17.74
N PRO A 384 25.30 25.40 18.20
CA PRO A 384 25.88 24.14 17.76
C PRO A 384 25.41 23.73 16.36
N GLN A 385 26.37 23.41 15.49
CA GLN A 385 26.11 22.92 14.13
C GLN A 385 26.00 21.39 14.13
N GLN A 386 24.80 20.87 13.81
CA GLN A 386 24.60 19.43 13.59
C GLN A 386 25.37 18.97 12.35
N ARG A 387 26.12 17.86 12.48
CA ARG A 387 26.64 17.06 11.36
C ARG A 387 25.52 16.14 10.88
N GLN A 388 25.10 16.25 9.61
CA GLN A 388 25.59 15.39 8.51
C GLN A 388 25.47 13.90 8.81
N GLY A 389 24.36 13.30 8.35
CA GLY A 389 24.30 11.91 7.92
C GLY A 389 24.09 11.91 6.41
N ASN A 390 24.96 11.22 5.66
CA ASN A 390 24.86 11.06 4.22
C ASN A 390 24.66 9.58 3.89
N GLU A 391 23.71 9.32 2.99
CA GLU A 391 23.33 8.00 2.50
C GLU A 391 24.33 7.43 1.49
N HIS A 392 24.20 6.13 1.19
CA HIS A 392 24.97 5.45 0.16
C HIS A 392 24.09 4.56 -0.73
N LEU A 393 23.30 5.16 -1.62
CA LEU A 393 22.63 4.47 -2.74
C LEU A 393 22.56 5.38 -3.98
N PRO A 394 22.81 4.88 -5.21
CA PRO A 394 22.81 5.74 -6.39
C PRO A 394 21.40 5.95 -6.99
N GLN A 395 20.92 7.18 -6.88
CA GLN A 395 19.99 7.88 -7.80
C GLN A 395 18.56 7.32 -7.99
N GLN A 396 17.62 7.89 -7.23
CA GLN A 396 16.38 8.42 -7.80
C GLN A 396 16.19 9.89 -7.39
N PRO A 397 15.60 10.76 -8.24
CA PRO A 397 15.37 12.16 -7.90
C PRO A 397 14.14 12.35 -7.00
N GLY A 398 14.28 13.14 -5.93
CA GLY A 398 13.18 13.53 -5.04
C GLY A 398 12.17 14.51 -5.66
N PRO A 399 11.03 14.74 -4.98
CA PRO A 399 9.93 15.55 -5.51
C PRO A 399 10.29 17.05 -5.64
N PRO A 400 9.83 17.75 -6.70
CA PRO A 400 10.11 19.17 -6.87
C PRO A 400 9.30 20.03 -5.90
N ALA A 401 9.99 20.97 -5.23
CA ALA A 401 9.36 22.06 -4.50
C ALA A 401 8.76 23.09 -5.49
N PRO A 402 7.67 23.81 -5.13
CA PRO A 402 6.93 24.65 -6.07
C PRO A 402 7.72 25.91 -6.47
N GLN A 403 7.99 26.06 -7.77
CA GLN A 403 8.55 27.29 -8.33
C GLN A 403 7.45 28.29 -8.71
N GLN A 404 7.73 29.56 -8.43
CA GLN A 404 6.84 30.69 -8.74
C GLN A 404 6.76 30.92 -10.26
N GLN A 405 5.55 31.23 -10.75
CA GLN A 405 5.30 31.46 -12.16
C GLN A 405 5.85 32.83 -12.61
N GLN A 406 6.56 32.84 -13.75
CA GLN A 406 6.79 34.06 -14.53
C GLN A 406 6.53 33.75 -16.01
N PRO A 407 5.87 34.63 -16.81
CA PRO A 407 5.22 34.20 -18.05
C PRO A 407 6.19 33.99 -19.21
N ALA A 408 6.05 32.88 -19.92
CA ALA A 408 6.78 32.61 -21.16
C ALA A 408 6.16 33.32 -22.38
N ALA A 409 7.01 33.78 -23.30
CA ALA A 409 6.60 34.36 -24.58
C ALA A 409 6.11 33.27 -25.57
N PRO A 410 5.20 33.60 -26.52
CA PRO A 410 4.61 32.61 -27.42
C PRO A 410 5.57 32.10 -28.49
N ALA A 411 5.57 30.79 -28.73
CA ALA A 411 6.31 30.14 -29.80
C ALA A 411 5.63 30.32 -31.18
N PRO A 412 6.39 30.33 -32.30
CA PRO A 412 5.84 30.49 -33.64
C PRO A 412 5.02 29.26 -34.09
N GLN A 413 3.89 29.52 -34.76
CA GLN A 413 2.94 28.49 -35.21
C GLN A 413 3.47 27.73 -36.44
N GLN A 414 3.43 26.39 -36.39
CA GLN A 414 3.59 25.55 -37.58
C GLN A 414 2.27 25.48 -38.38
N PRO A 415 2.30 25.43 -39.73
CA PRO A 415 1.10 25.24 -40.54
C PRO A 415 0.42 23.89 -40.28
N ALA A 416 -0.92 23.89 -40.24
CA ALA A 416 -1.70 22.68 -40.02
C ALA A 416 -1.53 21.66 -41.18
N ALA A 417 -1.45 20.37 -40.81
CA ALA A 417 -1.48 19.29 -41.78
C ALA A 417 -2.88 19.18 -42.44
N PRO A 418 -2.96 18.77 -43.72
CA PRO A 418 -4.25 18.55 -44.40
C PRO A 418 -5.01 17.36 -43.79
N PRO A 419 -6.36 17.37 -43.83
CA PRO A 419 -7.16 16.28 -43.30
C PRO A 419 -6.99 14.98 -44.11
N PRO A 420 -7.15 13.80 -43.49
CA PRO A 420 -7.09 12.52 -44.18
C PRO A 420 -8.25 12.37 -45.19
N PRO A 421 -8.07 11.56 -46.25
CA PRO A 421 -9.14 11.27 -47.20
C PRO A 421 -10.27 10.45 -46.53
N PRO A 422 -11.52 10.55 -47.03
CA PRO A 422 -12.65 9.83 -46.46
C PRO A 422 -12.48 8.30 -46.60
N GLU A 423 -12.85 7.57 -45.54
CA GLU A 423 -12.83 6.10 -45.53
C GLU A 423 -13.71 5.50 -46.63
N ALA A 424 -13.23 4.40 -47.23
CA ALA A 424 -14.05 3.57 -48.09
C ALA A 424 -15.14 2.86 -47.24
N PRO A 425 -16.34 2.60 -47.80
CA PRO A 425 -17.39 1.88 -47.08
C PRO A 425 -16.91 0.52 -46.57
N ALA A 426 -17.19 0.22 -45.29
CA ALA A 426 -16.87 -1.08 -44.70
C ALA A 426 -17.53 -2.23 -45.50
N PRO A 427 -16.85 -3.37 -45.66
CA PRO A 427 -17.46 -4.55 -46.28
C PRO A 427 -18.66 -5.02 -45.44
N PRO A 428 -19.70 -5.60 -46.06
CA PRO A 428 -20.85 -6.11 -45.33
C PRO A 428 -20.43 -7.22 -44.35
N PRO A 429 -21.12 -7.36 -43.21
CA PRO A 429 -20.78 -8.37 -42.22
C PRO A 429 -20.88 -9.77 -42.83
N ALA A 430 -19.91 -10.63 -42.51
CA ALA A 430 -19.93 -12.02 -42.91
C ALA A 430 -21.19 -12.72 -42.38
N ALA A 431 -21.77 -13.60 -43.19
CA ALA A 431 -22.92 -14.40 -42.77
C ALA A 431 -22.54 -15.24 -41.53
N PRO A 432 -23.45 -15.42 -40.55
CA PRO A 432 -23.19 -16.27 -39.40
C PRO A 432 -22.89 -17.71 -39.87
N PRO A 433 -21.97 -18.43 -39.19
CA PRO A 433 -21.69 -19.82 -39.53
C PRO A 433 -22.98 -20.66 -39.39
N ALA A 434 -23.13 -21.64 -40.28
CA ALA A 434 -24.22 -22.60 -40.18
C ALA A 434 -24.12 -23.35 -38.84
N PRO A 435 -25.25 -23.68 -38.18
CA PRO A 435 -25.23 -24.39 -36.91
C PRO A 435 -24.52 -25.74 -37.08
N GLU A 436 -23.58 -26.02 -36.17
CA GLU A 436 -22.87 -27.30 -36.15
C GLU A 436 -23.86 -28.46 -36.03
N ALA A 437 -23.61 -29.53 -36.79
CA ALA A 437 -24.38 -30.76 -36.65
C ALA A 437 -24.20 -31.32 -35.23
N PRO A 438 -25.27 -31.85 -34.59
CA PRO A 438 -25.15 -32.41 -33.24
C PRO A 438 -24.11 -33.54 -33.22
N PRO A 439 -23.32 -33.66 -32.14
CA PRO A 439 -22.29 -34.69 -32.03
C PRO A 439 -22.90 -36.09 -32.16
N ALA A 440 -22.20 -36.97 -32.86
CA ALA A 440 -22.59 -38.37 -32.98
C ALA A 440 -22.70 -39.02 -31.58
N PRO A 441 -23.67 -39.91 -31.34
CA PRO A 441 -23.79 -40.59 -30.05
C PRO A 441 -22.51 -41.40 -29.76
N PRO A 442 -22.09 -41.50 -28.49
CA PRO A 442 -20.92 -42.28 -28.13
C PRO A 442 -21.14 -43.76 -28.48
N PRO A 443 -20.08 -44.49 -28.87
CA PRO A 443 -20.18 -45.92 -29.15
C PRO A 443 -20.65 -46.67 -27.90
N GLU A 444 -21.55 -47.65 -28.09
CA GLU A 444 -22.05 -48.49 -27.02
C GLU A 444 -20.91 -49.18 -26.26
N ALA A 445 -20.96 -49.10 -24.93
CA ALA A 445 -19.98 -49.76 -24.08
C ALA A 445 -20.11 -51.30 -24.23
N PRO A 446 -19.00 -52.06 -24.32
CA PRO A 446 -19.06 -53.52 -24.37
C PRO A 446 -19.81 -54.07 -23.15
N ALA A 447 -20.74 -55.00 -23.40
CA ALA A 447 -21.50 -55.65 -22.33
C ALA A 447 -20.55 -56.36 -21.34
N PRO A 448 -20.83 -56.29 -20.02
CA PRO A 448 -19.99 -56.96 -19.03
C PRO A 448 -20.00 -58.48 -19.25
N PRO A 449 -18.87 -59.17 -18.99
CA PRO A 449 -18.81 -60.62 -19.13
C PRO A 449 -19.80 -61.31 -18.16
N PRO A 450 -20.38 -62.46 -18.55
CA PRO A 450 -21.29 -63.18 -17.66
C PRO A 450 -20.56 -63.63 -16.39
N PRO A 451 -21.27 -63.68 -15.24
CA PRO A 451 -20.68 -64.17 -14.00
C PRO A 451 -20.22 -65.63 -14.14
N PRO A 452 -19.16 -66.04 -13.43
CA PRO A 452 -18.72 -67.43 -13.45
C PRO A 452 -19.81 -68.37 -12.92
N PRO A 453 -19.94 -69.59 -13.46
CA PRO A 453 -20.87 -70.57 -12.92
C PRO A 453 -20.51 -70.91 -11.47
N ALA A 454 -21.53 -71.04 -10.61
CA ALA A 454 -21.34 -71.54 -9.26
C ALA A 454 -21.03 -73.04 -9.31
N GLY A 455 -19.79 -73.41 -8.97
CA GLY A 455 -19.28 -74.79 -8.93
C GLY A 455 -17.89 -74.83 -8.33
#